data_AF-A0A8S1BIX9-F1
#
_entry.id   AF-A0A8S1BIX9-F1
#
_cell.length_a   1.000
_cell.length_b   1.000
_cell.length_c   1.000
_cell.angle_alpha   90.00
_cell.angle_beta   90.00
_cell.angle_gamma   90.00
#
_symmetry.space_group_name_H-M   'P 1'
#
loop_
_entity.id
_entity.type
_entity.pdbx_description
1 polymer ?
#
loop_
_entity_poly.entity_id
_entity_poly.type
_entity_poly.pdbx_seq_one_letter_code
_entity_poly.pdbx_strand_id
1 'polypeptide(L)'
;MPRYYTWNASNFQRRKQGDAVPGYPDVRSTDALGRMYTVHPKNDECFYLRLLLVNVRGPTSFETLRTVNGVIFPTYRAACEELNLLENDTHCDTTIAEAIISASPYQIRTLFAIIISTCFPSNPCNLWHKYKDNMSEDILHQISITSRNHDVEMNEEIHNRALLLIEDMCYLMCGSSLIRLGMPAPNREMNDAFNRELEREREYQELDLVVQTNVPLLNSQQKEVYDTLMKAIDDGNGGLYFLDAPGGTGKTFLMSVVKAGEIQHSGCSCFFWNSSHIVRMMPYGSFSIKIIVKSSNY
;
A
#
# COMPACT_ATOMS: atom_id res chain seq x y z
N MET A 1 9.16 22.32 39.80
CA MET A 1 8.00 23.23 39.59
C MET A 1 7.93 24.30 40.69
N PRO A 2 7.32 25.49 40.47
CA PRO A 2 7.41 26.60 41.42
C PRO A 2 6.62 26.33 42.71
N ARG A 3 7.33 25.85 43.73
CA ARG A 3 6.79 25.54 45.06
C ARG A 3 6.24 26.77 45.78
N TYR A 4 6.70 27.96 45.39
CA TYR A 4 6.45 29.23 46.09
C TYR A 4 5.67 30.26 45.27
N TYR A 5 5.44 30.02 43.97
CA TYR A 5 4.85 30.99 43.03
C TYR A 5 3.67 30.38 42.25
N THR A 6 2.70 31.22 41.91
CA THR A 6 1.52 30.93 41.07
C THR A 6 1.48 31.89 39.89
N TRP A 7 1.12 31.40 38.71
CA TRP A 7 0.89 32.23 37.54
C TRP A 7 -0.51 32.85 37.62
N ASN A 8 -0.59 34.17 37.58
CA ASN A 8 -1.84 34.90 37.43
C ASN A 8 -1.82 35.56 36.06
N ALA A 9 -2.50 34.95 35.07
CA ALA A 9 -2.77 35.35 33.67
C ALA A 9 -1.67 36.09 32.86
N SER A 10 -1.00 37.06 33.45
CA SER A 10 0.04 37.92 32.93
C SER A 10 1.36 37.89 33.72
N ASN A 11 1.41 37.46 35.00
CA ASN A 11 2.63 37.50 35.83
C ASN A 11 2.73 36.36 36.87
N PHE A 12 3.96 35.98 37.24
CA PHE A 12 4.22 35.15 38.42
C PHE A 12 4.01 35.95 39.72
N GLN A 13 3.19 35.43 40.63
CA GLN A 13 2.93 36.02 41.93
C GLN A 13 3.24 35.01 43.04
N ARG A 14 3.64 35.49 44.22
CA ARG A 14 3.85 34.61 45.39
C ARG A 14 2.56 33.93 45.79
N ARG A 15 2.67 32.66 46.18
CA ARG A 15 1.52 31.89 46.66
C ARG A 15 0.96 32.52 47.94
N LYS A 16 -0.35 32.72 47.94
CA LYS A 16 -1.13 33.18 49.10
C LYS A 16 -1.72 32.03 49.92
N GLN A 17 -1.66 30.80 49.41
CA GLN A 17 -2.25 29.60 50.00
C GLN A 17 -1.21 28.47 50.08
N GLY A 18 -1.19 27.74 51.20
CA GLY A 18 -0.23 26.67 51.50
C GLY A 18 0.40 26.79 52.89
N ASP A 19 1.34 25.90 53.18
CA ASP A 19 2.14 25.88 54.40
C ASP A 19 3.08 27.08 54.46
N ALA A 20 3.24 27.66 55.65
CA ALA A 20 4.20 28.75 55.85
C ALA A 20 5.63 28.20 55.74
N VAL A 21 6.48 28.90 54.97
CA VAL A 21 7.89 28.51 54.84
C VAL A 21 8.66 29.02 56.07
N PRO A 22 9.36 28.14 56.82
CA PRO A 22 10.16 28.55 57.96
C PRO A 22 11.19 29.62 57.55
N GLY A 23 11.22 30.75 58.26
CA GLY A 23 12.12 31.87 57.99
C GLY A 23 11.63 32.92 56.98
N TYR A 24 10.47 32.72 56.35
CA TYR A 24 9.90 33.68 55.38
C TYR A 24 8.40 33.92 55.64
N PRO A 25 8.03 34.98 56.39
CA PRO A 25 6.65 35.18 56.88
C PRO A 25 5.61 35.35 55.76
N ASP A 26 6.02 35.85 54.59
CA ASP A 26 5.12 36.12 53.45
C ASP A 26 5.16 35.05 52.35
N VAL A 27 5.84 33.92 52.59
CA VAL A 27 6.00 32.87 51.58
C VAL A 27 5.23 31.64 52.01
N ARG A 28 4.28 31.24 51.15
CA ARG A 28 3.55 29.98 51.29
C ARG A 28 4.05 28.97 50.28
N SER A 29 4.15 27.71 50.70
CA SER A 29 4.45 26.57 49.83
C SER A 29 3.30 25.59 49.85
N THR A 30 2.98 24.99 48.71
CA THR A 30 2.00 23.90 48.66
C THR A 30 2.48 22.83 47.70
N ASP A 31 2.16 21.58 48.00
CA ASP A 31 2.32 20.45 47.08
C ASP A 31 1.21 20.41 46.02
N ALA A 32 0.24 21.35 46.07
CA ALA A 32 -0.79 21.49 45.05
C ALA A 32 -0.18 21.96 43.70
N LEU A 33 0.10 20.96 42.87
CA LEU A 33 0.34 21.07 41.44
C LEU A 33 -0.88 21.76 40.80
N GLY A 34 -0.65 22.81 40.01
CA GLY A 34 -1.71 23.33 39.14
C GLY A 34 -2.28 22.20 38.29
N ARG A 35 -3.57 22.27 37.94
CA ARG A 35 -4.22 21.24 37.12
C ARG A 35 -3.54 21.16 35.75
N MET A 36 -2.65 20.21 35.57
CA MET A 36 -2.08 19.87 34.27
C MET A 36 -3.10 18.97 33.58
N TYR A 37 -3.70 19.46 32.49
CA TYR A 37 -4.69 18.68 31.75
C TYR A 37 -4.08 17.36 31.29
N THR A 38 -4.89 16.30 31.33
CA THR A 38 -4.51 15.03 30.73
C THR A 38 -4.46 15.23 29.22
N VAL A 39 -3.25 15.30 28.69
CA VAL A 39 -3.02 15.38 27.24
C VAL A 39 -2.85 13.97 26.71
N HIS A 40 -3.66 13.61 25.71
CA HIS A 40 -3.53 12.34 25.00
C HIS A 40 -2.30 12.40 24.07
N PRO A 41 -1.49 11.32 23.94
CA PRO A 41 -0.30 11.29 23.07
C PRO A 41 -0.54 11.77 21.62
N LYS A 42 -1.74 11.51 21.08
CA LYS A 42 -2.22 12.06 19.79
C LYS A 42 -2.12 13.60 19.63
N ASN A 43 -2.03 14.37 20.73
CA ASN A 43 -1.77 15.79 20.68
C ASN A 43 -0.26 16.02 20.89
N ASP A 44 0.49 15.82 19.80
CA ASP A 44 1.94 15.70 19.75
C ASP A 44 2.65 16.86 20.48
N GLU A 45 2.35 18.11 20.11
CA GLU A 45 2.97 19.29 20.73
C GLU A 45 2.64 19.42 22.23
N CYS A 46 1.37 19.30 22.60
CA CYS A 46 0.98 19.43 24.01
C CYS A 46 1.49 18.28 24.86
N PHE A 47 1.64 17.07 24.29
CA PHE A 47 2.14 15.90 25.00
C PHE A 47 3.62 16.06 25.34
N TYR A 48 4.47 16.42 24.37
CA TYR A 48 5.89 16.65 24.64
C TYR A 48 6.12 17.89 25.49
N LEU A 49 5.35 18.96 25.30
CA LEU A 49 5.42 20.13 26.18
C LEU A 49 5.11 19.74 27.64
N ARG A 50 4.08 18.92 27.85
CA ARG A 50 3.73 18.40 29.17
C ARG A 50 4.88 17.55 29.74
N LEU A 51 5.47 16.68 28.93
CA LEU A 51 6.58 15.81 29.33
C LEU A 51 7.82 16.64 29.75
N LEU A 52 8.15 17.70 29.01
CA LEU A 52 9.21 18.63 29.38
C LEU A 52 8.88 19.40 30.66
N LEU A 53 7.65 19.88 30.82
CA LEU A 53 7.22 20.59 32.03
C LEU A 53 7.30 19.75 33.31
N VAL A 54 7.17 18.43 33.18
CA VAL A 54 7.33 17.48 34.29
C VAL A 54 8.81 17.26 34.64
N ASN A 55 9.68 17.16 33.63
CA ASN A 55 11.08 16.75 33.82
C ASN A 55 12.07 17.92 33.95
N VAL A 56 11.85 19.03 33.24
CA VAL A 56 12.72 20.22 33.23
C VAL A 56 12.40 21.11 34.44
N ARG A 57 13.43 21.42 35.24
CA ARG A 57 13.26 22.21 36.47
C ARG A 57 13.40 23.71 36.22
N GLY A 58 12.33 24.45 36.54
CA GLY A 58 12.35 25.92 36.59
C GLY A 58 12.50 26.63 35.25
N PRO A 59 11.83 26.19 34.16
CA PRO A 59 11.91 26.91 32.90
C PRO A 59 11.36 28.34 33.05
N THR A 60 12.11 29.32 32.55
CA THR A 60 11.75 30.74 32.57
C THR A 60 11.09 31.20 31.27
N SER A 61 11.16 30.39 30.21
CA SER A 61 10.53 30.64 28.91
C SER A 61 10.29 29.32 28.15
N PHE A 62 9.49 29.36 27.08
CA PHE A 62 9.31 28.24 26.16
C PHE A 62 10.59 27.85 25.40
N GLU A 63 11.48 28.81 25.19
CA GLU A 63 12.79 28.56 24.58
C GLU A 63 13.71 27.80 25.54
N THR A 64 13.71 28.17 26.82
CA THR A 64 14.42 27.46 27.89
C THR A 64 13.94 26.02 28.03
N LEU A 65 12.65 25.75 27.79
CA LEU A 65 12.10 24.38 27.78
C LEU A 65 12.67 23.51 26.65
N ARG A 66 12.98 24.10 25.49
CA ARG A 66 13.59 23.40 24.35
C ARG A 66 15.11 23.43 24.38
N THR A 67 15.72 24.00 25.41
CA THR A 67 17.18 24.08 25.53
C THR A 67 17.68 22.88 26.34
N VAL A 68 18.45 22.00 25.71
CA VAL A 68 19.09 20.85 26.37
C VAL A 68 20.60 20.98 26.17
N ASN A 69 21.37 20.91 27.26
CA ASN A 69 22.83 21.07 27.25
C ASN A 69 23.34 22.36 26.57
N GLY A 70 22.54 23.44 26.59
CA GLY A 70 22.89 24.73 25.97
C GLY A 70 22.55 24.85 24.48
N VAL A 71 21.98 23.81 23.87
CA VAL A 71 21.50 23.82 22.47
C VAL A 71 19.98 23.95 22.45
N ILE A 72 19.46 24.86 21.63
CA ILE A 72 18.01 25.05 21.45
C ILE A 72 17.53 24.12 20.33
N PHE A 73 16.58 23.25 20.65
CA PHE A 73 15.99 22.32 19.72
C PHE A 73 14.77 22.92 18.99
N PRO A 74 14.53 22.53 17.72
CA PRO A 74 13.45 23.11 16.92
C PRO A 74 12.06 22.74 17.45
N THR A 75 11.88 21.53 17.98
CA THR A 75 10.59 21.01 18.47
C THR A 75 10.69 20.54 19.91
N TYR A 76 9.56 20.53 20.64
CA TYR A 76 9.50 19.95 21.99
C TYR A 76 9.83 18.45 21.99
N ARG A 77 9.47 17.74 20.93
CA ARG A 77 9.83 16.34 20.71
C ARG A 77 11.35 16.13 20.69
N ALA A 78 12.07 16.91 19.89
CA ALA A 78 13.52 16.78 19.77
C ALA A 78 14.24 17.08 21.10
N ALA A 79 13.71 18.02 21.89
CA ALA A 79 14.21 18.27 23.24
C ALA A 79 13.92 17.08 24.20
N CYS A 80 12.76 16.43 24.09
CA CYS A 80 12.46 15.20 24.85
C CYS A 80 13.37 14.03 24.46
N GLU A 81 13.68 13.88 23.17
CA GLU A 81 14.60 12.87 22.63
C GLU A 81 16.00 13.06 23.22
N GLU A 82 16.56 14.28 23.18
CA GLU A 82 17.88 14.57 23.75
C GLU A 82 17.92 14.36 25.28
N LEU A 83 16.81 14.62 25.97
CA LEU A 83 16.68 14.36 27.41
C LEU A 83 16.42 12.88 27.74
N ASN A 84 16.36 11.99 26.74
CA ASN A 84 16.00 10.57 26.88
C ASN A 84 14.69 10.35 27.66
N LEU A 85 13.72 11.26 27.45
CA LEU A 85 12.40 11.18 28.08
C LEU A 85 11.42 10.34 27.27
N LEU A 86 11.74 10.10 26.00
CA LEU A 86 11.00 9.18 25.15
C LEU A 86 11.55 7.77 25.34
N GLU A 87 10.66 6.79 25.30
CA GLU A 87 11.06 5.39 25.32
C GLU A 87 11.84 5.11 24.03
N ASN A 88 13.05 4.54 24.17
CA ASN A 88 13.85 4.19 23.02
C ASN A 88 13.08 3.17 22.17
N ASP A 89 13.09 3.37 20.85
CA ASP A 89 12.47 2.45 19.88
C ASP A 89 13.08 1.03 19.93
N THR A 90 14.09 0.80 20.78
CA THR A 90 14.73 -0.49 21.06
C THR A 90 13.73 -1.59 21.38
N HIS A 91 12.65 -1.31 22.12
CA HIS A 91 11.66 -2.34 22.42
C HIS A 91 10.89 -2.75 21.16
N CYS A 92 10.43 -1.76 20.37
CA CYS A 92 9.73 -2.00 19.10
C CYS A 92 10.63 -2.74 18.10
N ASP A 93 11.88 -2.32 17.99
CA ASP A 93 12.91 -2.93 17.15
C ASP A 93 13.16 -4.39 17.53
N THR A 94 13.40 -4.65 18.81
CA THR A 94 13.63 -6.02 19.32
C THR A 94 12.40 -6.90 19.10
N THR A 95 11.21 -6.37 19.38
CA THR A 95 9.94 -7.12 19.23
C THR A 95 9.71 -7.54 17.77
N ILE A 96 9.97 -6.65 16.80
CA ILE A 96 9.83 -6.99 15.38
C ILE A 96 10.96 -7.92 14.93
N ALA A 97 12.20 -7.69 15.38
CA ALA A 97 13.32 -8.57 15.07
C ALA A 97 13.07 -10.01 15.53
N GLU A 98 12.51 -10.21 16.72
CA GLU A 98 12.13 -11.53 17.24
C GLU A 98 10.98 -12.14 16.45
N ALA A 99 9.97 -11.34 16.10
CA ALA A 99 8.83 -11.79 15.31
C ALA A 99 9.26 -12.29 13.91
N ILE A 100 10.21 -11.62 13.26
CA ILE A 100 10.71 -12.02 11.93
C ILE A 100 11.26 -13.45 11.90
N ILE A 101 11.81 -13.93 13.01
CA ILE A 101 12.40 -15.28 13.08
C ILE A 101 11.32 -16.37 13.06
N SER A 102 10.10 -16.06 13.51
CA SER A 102 9.08 -17.07 13.83
C SER A 102 7.69 -16.83 13.25
N ALA A 103 7.43 -15.65 12.69
CA ALA A 103 6.11 -15.22 12.24
C ALA A 103 6.07 -15.00 10.72
N SER A 104 4.87 -15.09 10.14
CA SER A 104 4.68 -14.80 8.72
C SER A 104 4.70 -13.29 8.44
N PRO A 105 4.99 -12.86 7.19
CA PRO A 105 4.92 -11.44 6.80
C PRO A 105 3.61 -10.75 7.18
N TYR A 106 2.48 -11.45 7.05
CA TYR A 106 1.17 -10.95 7.50
C TYR A 106 1.13 -10.67 9.01
N GLN A 107 1.65 -11.57 9.84
CA GLN A 107 1.72 -11.39 11.29
C GLN A 107 2.67 -10.25 11.66
N ILE A 108 3.79 -10.12 10.93
CA ILE A 108 4.74 -9.01 11.13
C ILE A 108 4.09 -7.67 10.80
N ARG A 109 3.34 -7.56 9.68
CA ARG A 109 2.55 -6.36 9.35
C ARG A 109 1.52 -6.03 10.43
N THR A 110 0.84 -7.05 10.95
CA THR A 110 -0.14 -6.87 12.03
C THR A 110 0.52 -6.35 13.31
N LEU A 111 1.64 -6.95 13.72
CA LEU A 111 2.43 -6.51 14.86
C LEU A 111 2.92 -5.08 14.69
N PHE A 112 3.44 -4.75 13.51
CA PHE A 112 3.89 -3.41 13.17
C PHE A 112 2.76 -2.38 13.31
N ALA A 113 1.59 -2.68 12.75
CA ALA A 113 0.41 -1.84 12.85
C ALA A 113 0.00 -1.60 14.31
N ILE A 114 0.06 -2.65 15.16
CA ILE A 114 -0.20 -2.54 16.60
C ILE A 114 0.81 -1.60 17.24
N ILE A 115 2.11 -1.80 17.00
CA ILE A 115 3.20 -0.99 17.56
C ILE A 115 3.00 0.50 17.22
N ILE A 116 2.77 0.84 15.95
CA ILE A 116 2.60 2.25 15.57
C ILE A 116 1.29 2.86 16.11
N SER A 117 0.28 2.03 16.41
CA SER A 117 -1.01 2.49 16.92
C SER A 117 -1.04 2.64 18.45
N THR A 118 -0.24 1.86 19.19
CA THR A 118 -0.33 1.77 20.66
C THR A 118 0.95 2.25 21.36
N CYS A 119 2.11 1.96 20.80
CA CYS A 119 3.41 2.29 21.40
C CYS A 119 3.91 3.68 20.99
N PHE A 120 3.40 4.24 19.89
CA PHE A 120 3.79 5.56 19.37
C PHE A 120 5.32 5.71 19.29
N PRO A 121 6.01 4.90 18.47
CA PRO A 121 7.47 4.94 18.37
C PRO A 121 7.97 6.33 17.98
N SER A 122 9.19 6.64 18.42
CA SER A 122 9.88 7.90 18.15
C SER A 122 10.27 8.03 16.67
N ASN A 123 10.47 6.96 15.93
CA ASN A 123 10.67 7.02 14.49
C ASN A 123 10.06 5.82 13.74
N PRO A 124 8.73 5.85 13.48
CA PRO A 124 8.04 4.76 12.77
C PRO A 124 8.53 4.59 11.33
N CYS A 125 8.93 5.67 10.65
CA CYS A 125 9.52 5.61 9.31
C CYS A 125 10.81 4.78 9.26
N ASN A 126 11.74 5.00 10.20
CA ASN A 126 12.98 4.22 10.24
C ASN A 126 12.69 2.73 10.49
N LEU A 127 11.74 2.45 11.37
CA LEU A 127 11.26 1.11 11.68
C LEU A 127 10.66 0.41 10.45
N TRP A 128 9.86 1.14 9.67
CA TRP A 128 9.36 0.68 8.37
C TRP A 128 10.50 0.37 7.40
N HIS A 129 11.42 1.33 7.17
CA HIS A 129 12.52 1.14 6.23
C HIS A 129 13.43 -0.04 6.57
N LYS A 130 13.59 -0.35 7.86
CA LYS A 130 14.39 -1.47 8.32
C LYS A 130 13.75 -2.85 8.04
N TYR A 131 12.42 -2.94 8.10
CA TYR A 131 11.70 -4.22 8.07
C TYR A 131 10.71 -4.38 6.90
N LYS A 132 10.66 -3.41 5.97
CA LYS A 132 9.72 -3.41 4.86
C LYS A 132 9.81 -4.68 3.99
N ASP A 133 11.03 -5.18 3.76
CA ASP A 133 11.26 -6.37 2.94
C ASP A 133 10.68 -7.64 3.59
N ASN A 134 10.89 -7.81 4.90
CA ASN A 134 10.30 -8.92 5.67
C ASN A 134 8.78 -8.83 5.72
N MET A 135 8.23 -7.62 5.72
CA MET A 135 6.80 -7.37 5.70
C MET A 135 6.17 -7.53 4.32
N SER A 136 6.94 -7.69 3.25
CA SER A 136 6.39 -7.77 1.89
C SER A 136 6.81 -9.01 1.12
N GLU A 137 7.51 -9.94 1.77
CA GLU A 137 7.98 -11.21 1.19
C GLU A 137 6.82 -12.08 0.65
N ASP A 138 5.70 -12.16 1.37
CA ASP A 138 4.53 -12.92 0.92
C ASP A 138 3.86 -12.28 -0.31
N ILE A 139 3.87 -10.95 -0.40
CA ILE A 139 3.35 -10.20 -1.54
C ILE A 139 4.22 -10.48 -2.77
N LEU A 140 5.55 -10.43 -2.62
CA LEU A 140 6.49 -10.80 -3.68
C LEU A 140 6.25 -12.23 -4.16
N HIS A 141 6.08 -13.18 -3.23
CA HIS A 141 5.80 -14.57 -3.56
C HIS A 141 4.44 -14.76 -4.26
N GLN A 142 3.41 -14.02 -3.85
CA GLN A 142 2.12 -14.05 -4.54
C GLN A 142 2.24 -13.52 -5.97
N ILE A 143 2.99 -12.43 -6.17
CA ILE A 143 3.20 -11.83 -7.50
C ILE A 143 4.00 -12.78 -8.39
N SER A 144 5.08 -13.39 -7.90
CA SER A 144 5.88 -14.32 -8.70
C SER A 144 5.09 -15.55 -9.14
N ILE A 145 4.20 -16.07 -8.30
CA ILE A 145 3.28 -17.15 -8.67
C ILE A 145 2.26 -16.67 -9.71
N THR A 146 1.69 -15.49 -9.52
CA THR A 146 0.64 -14.95 -10.39
C THR A 146 1.17 -14.62 -11.79
N SER A 147 2.33 -14.00 -11.86
CA SER A 147 3.02 -13.65 -13.11
C SER A 147 3.79 -14.83 -13.73
N ARG A 148 3.99 -15.93 -12.99
CA ARG A 148 4.93 -17.02 -13.32
C ARG A 148 6.34 -16.54 -13.64
N ASN A 149 6.69 -15.33 -13.21
CA ASN A 149 8.01 -14.75 -13.37
C ASN A 149 8.77 -14.94 -12.05
N HIS A 150 9.80 -15.79 -12.10
CA HIS A 150 10.65 -16.07 -10.94
C HIS A 150 11.76 -15.02 -10.74
N ASP A 151 11.95 -14.11 -11.70
CA ASP A 151 12.94 -13.04 -11.64
C ASP A 151 12.36 -11.73 -11.07
N VAL A 152 11.17 -11.77 -10.47
CA VAL A 152 10.60 -10.61 -9.79
C VAL A 152 11.43 -10.33 -8.53
N GLU A 153 12.05 -9.16 -8.48
CA GLU A 153 12.80 -8.68 -7.33
C GLU A 153 11.93 -7.76 -6.45
N MET A 154 12.41 -7.53 -5.22
CA MET A 154 11.78 -6.58 -4.30
C MET A 154 11.83 -5.17 -4.89
N ASN A 155 10.66 -4.54 -5.03
CA ASN A 155 10.52 -3.22 -5.64
C ASN A 155 9.59 -2.32 -4.81
N GLU A 156 9.54 -1.03 -5.17
CA GLU A 156 8.72 -0.05 -4.47
C GLU A 156 7.21 -0.32 -4.63
N GLU A 157 6.76 -1.04 -5.67
CA GLU A 157 5.35 -1.41 -5.86
C GLU A 157 4.90 -2.43 -4.80
N ILE A 158 5.76 -3.41 -4.52
CA ILE A 158 5.57 -4.43 -3.48
C ILE A 158 5.55 -3.77 -2.10
N HIS A 159 6.49 -2.86 -1.82
CA HIS A 159 6.51 -2.09 -0.57
C HIS A 159 5.25 -1.23 -0.42
N ASN A 160 4.82 -0.58 -1.50
CA ASN A 160 3.61 0.23 -1.51
C ASN A 160 2.35 -0.62 -1.25
N ARG A 161 2.29 -1.85 -1.78
CA ARG A 161 1.21 -2.79 -1.48
C ARG A 161 1.20 -3.17 0.00
N ALA A 162 2.36 -3.42 0.59
CA ALA A 162 2.46 -3.66 2.03
C ALA A 162 2.00 -2.44 2.87
N LEU A 163 2.35 -1.21 2.46
CA LEU A 163 1.87 0.01 3.11
C LEU A 163 0.34 0.12 3.09
N LEU A 164 -0.32 -0.21 1.98
CA LEU A 164 -1.78 -0.22 1.90
C LEU A 164 -2.40 -1.20 2.90
N LEU A 165 -1.86 -2.42 2.99
CA LEU A 165 -2.35 -3.42 3.94
C LEU A 165 -2.18 -2.93 5.39
N ILE A 166 -1.06 -2.28 5.70
CA ILE A 166 -0.82 -1.71 7.03
C ILE A 166 -1.74 -0.52 7.28
N GLU A 167 -2.02 0.33 6.28
CA GLU A 167 -2.98 1.44 6.39
C GLU A 167 -4.36 0.92 6.75
N ASP A 168 -4.84 -0.13 6.08
CA ASP A 168 -6.13 -0.76 6.37
C ASP A 168 -6.17 -1.31 7.81
N MET A 169 -5.12 -2.00 8.25
CA MET A 169 -5.00 -2.48 9.63
C MET A 169 -5.05 -1.32 10.64
N CYS A 170 -4.33 -0.23 10.39
CA CYS A 170 -4.31 0.95 11.26
C CYS A 170 -5.66 1.66 11.31
N TYR A 171 -6.34 1.75 10.16
CA TYR A 171 -7.66 2.34 10.07
C TYR A 171 -8.69 1.53 10.87
N LEU A 172 -8.64 0.20 10.78
CA LEU A 172 -9.49 -0.69 11.57
C LEU A 172 -9.21 -0.61 13.08
N MET A 173 -7.95 -0.45 13.48
CA MET A 173 -7.58 -0.42 14.91
C MET A 173 -7.81 0.93 15.58
N CYS A 174 -7.43 2.03 14.93
CA CYS A 174 -7.39 3.34 15.58
C CYS A 174 -7.98 4.49 14.74
N GLY A 175 -8.56 4.18 13.57
CA GLY A 175 -9.22 5.14 12.68
C GLY A 175 -8.27 6.24 12.18
N SER A 176 -6.96 5.98 12.16
CA SER A 176 -5.95 6.97 11.80
C SER A 176 -5.23 6.53 10.52
N SER A 177 -4.96 7.47 9.62
CA SER A 177 -4.14 7.23 8.44
C SER A 177 -2.65 7.11 8.82
N LEU A 178 -1.86 6.49 7.93
CA LEU A 178 -0.42 6.34 8.13
C LEU A 178 0.30 7.67 8.31
N ILE A 179 -0.09 8.71 7.57
CA ILE A 179 0.47 10.07 7.70
C ILE A 179 0.38 10.57 9.14
N ARG A 180 -0.76 10.33 9.80
CA ARG A 180 -0.98 10.78 11.18
C ARG A 180 -0.17 9.98 12.20
N LEU A 181 0.22 8.76 11.85
CA LEU A 181 1.07 7.89 12.66
C LEU A 181 2.57 8.10 12.35
N GLY A 182 2.92 9.13 11.57
CA GLY A 182 4.31 9.43 11.22
C GLY A 182 4.90 8.49 10.16
N MET A 183 4.05 7.83 9.37
CA MET A 183 4.41 6.89 8.31
C MET A 183 4.18 7.48 6.91
N PRO A 184 4.87 6.98 5.87
CA PRO A 184 4.59 7.39 4.48
C PRO A 184 3.17 7.01 4.06
N ALA A 185 2.55 7.88 3.27
CA ALA A 185 1.26 7.60 2.66
C ALA A 185 1.41 6.58 1.52
N PRO A 186 0.52 5.59 1.39
CA PRO A 186 0.54 4.70 0.25
C PRO A 186 0.12 5.42 -1.04
N ASN A 187 0.78 5.08 -2.13
CA ASN A 187 0.46 5.54 -3.48
C ASN A 187 -0.62 4.65 -4.10
N ARG A 188 -1.88 5.12 -4.09
CA ARG A 188 -3.03 4.37 -4.62
C ARG A 188 -3.00 4.26 -6.14
N GLU A 189 -2.54 5.29 -6.85
CA GLU A 189 -2.46 5.28 -8.32
C GLU A 189 -1.47 4.21 -8.83
N MET A 190 -0.32 4.11 -8.17
CA MET A 190 0.69 3.08 -8.45
C MET A 190 0.14 1.67 -8.22
N ASN A 191 -0.59 1.46 -7.12
CA ASN A 191 -1.23 0.17 -6.84
C ASN A 191 -2.32 -0.17 -7.87
N ASP A 192 -3.13 0.80 -8.29
CA ASP A 192 -4.17 0.58 -9.29
C ASP A 192 -3.57 0.25 -10.67
N ALA A 193 -2.47 0.91 -11.05
CA ALA A 193 -1.72 0.58 -12.26
C ALA A 193 -1.13 -0.84 -12.18
N PHE A 194 -0.52 -1.17 -11.05
CA PHE A 194 0.07 -2.48 -10.81
C PHE A 194 -0.97 -3.61 -10.84
N ASN A 195 -2.12 -3.44 -10.19
CA ASN A 195 -3.20 -4.44 -10.22
C ASN A 195 -3.73 -4.66 -11.65
N ARG A 196 -3.89 -3.58 -12.44
CA ARG A 196 -4.32 -3.70 -13.85
C ARG A 196 -3.33 -4.50 -14.69
N GLU A 197 -2.03 -4.32 -14.46
CA GLU A 197 -1.00 -5.06 -15.20
C GLU A 197 -1.01 -6.53 -14.81
N LEU A 198 -1.11 -6.85 -13.52
CA LEU A 198 -1.28 -8.23 -13.05
C LEU A 198 -2.54 -8.89 -13.60
N GLU A 199 -3.65 -8.17 -13.68
CA GLU A 199 -4.90 -8.67 -14.27
C GLU A 199 -4.73 -9.00 -15.75
N ARG A 200 -4.02 -8.16 -16.50
CA ARG A 200 -3.70 -8.42 -17.91
C ARG A 200 -2.84 -9.66 -18.08
N GLU A 201 -1.76 -9.79 -17.31
CA GLU A 201 -0.90 -10.98 -17.37
C GLU A 201 -1.69 -12.27 -17.10
N ARG A 202 -2.61 -12.25 -16.13
CA ARG A 202 -3.50 -13.37 -15.84
C ARG A 202 -4.44 -13.69 -17.01
N GLU A 203 -5.02 -12.66 -17.62
CA GLU A 203 -5.91 -12.84 -18.79
C GLU A 203 -5.15 -13.47 -19.96
N TYR A 204 -3.93 -13.01 -20.25
CA TYR A 204 -3.07 -13.63 -21.27
C TYR A 204 -2.79 -15.11 -20.97
N GLN A 205 -2.47 -15.46 -19.72
CA GLN A 205 -2.21 -16.85 -19.32
C GLN A 205 -3.44 -17.76 -19.41
N GLU A 206 -4.63 -17.28 -19.03
CA GLU A 206 -5.87 -18.05 -19.17
C GLU A 206 -6.15 -18.34 -20.65
N LEU A 207 -5.86 -17.39 -21.54
CA LEU A 207 -5.98 -17.55 -23.00
C LEU A 207 -4.93 -18.53 -23.55
N ASP A 208 -3.70 -18.54 -23.02
CA ASP A 208 -2.68 -19.56 -23.33
C ASP A 208 -3.16 -20.98 -23.09
N LEU A 209 -3.76 -21.22 -21.93
CA LEU A 209 -4.30 -22.53 -21.60
C LEU A 209 -5.46 -22.91 -22.54
N VAL A 210 -6.30 -21.95 -22.91
CA VAL A 210 -7.39 -22.14 -23.88
C VAL A 210 -6.83 -22.55 -25.24
N VAL A 211 -5.77 -21.89 -25.73
CA VAL A 211 -5.13 -22.24 -27.01
C VAL A 211 -4.51 -23.64 -26.93
N GLN A 212 -3.68 -23.91 -25.93
CA GLN A 212 -2.99 -25.21 -25.80
C GLN A 212 -3.96 -26.39 -25.65
N THR A 213 -5.07 -26.20 -24.94
CA THR A 213 -6.06 -27.27 -24.71
C THR A 213 -6.98 -27.49 -25.91
N ASN A 214 -7.36 -26.41 -26.60
CA ASN A 214 -8.41 -26.49 -27.61
C ASN A 214 -7.89 -26.60 -29.05
N VAL A 215 -6.68 -26.13 -29.36
CA VAL A 215 -6.06 -26.32 -30.68
C VAL A 215 -5.94 -27.81 -31.06
N PRO A 216 -5.53 -28.73 -30.14
CA PRO A 216 -5.49 -30.17 -30.45
C PRO A 216 -6.86 -30.80 -30.70
N LEU A 217 -7.94 -30.19 -30.21
CA LEU A 217 -9.32 -30.67 -30.39
C LEU A 217 -9.92 -30.24 -31.74
N LEU A 218 -9.22 -29.38 -32.50
CA LEU A 218 -9.67 -28.95 -33.82
C LEU A 218 -9.61 -30.13 -34.80
N ASN A 219 -10.68 -30.30 -35.57
CA ASN A 219 -10.64 -31.23 -36.70
C ASN A 219 -9.74 -30.68 -37.83
N SER A 220 -9.37 -31.53 -38.79
CA SER A 220 -8.42 -31.16 -39.85
C SER A 220 -8.79 -29.90 -40.62
N GLN A 221 -10.09 -29.67 -40.88
CA GLN A 221 -10.58 -28.48 -41.59
C GLN A 221 -10.53 -27.22 -40.71
N GLN A 222 -10.92 -27.34 -39.44
CA GLN A 222 -10.84 -26.24 -38.48
C GLN A 222 -9.39 -25.83 -38.20
N LYS A 223 -8.48 -26.81 -38.14
CA LYS A 223 -7.06 -26.57 -37.95
C LYS A 223 -6.44 -25.84 -39.14
N GLU A 224 -6.78 -26.22 -40.36
CA GLU A 224 -6.33 -25.51 -41.57
C GLU A 224 -6.76 -24.04 -41.57
N VAL A 225 -8.00 -23.76 -41.14
CA VAL A 225 -8.50 -22.38 -40.97
C VAL A 225 -7.74 -21.64 -39.88
N TYR A 226 -7.53 -22.27 -38.72
CA TYR A 226 -6.79 -21.69 -37.60
C TYR A 226 -5.36 -21.33 -38.01
N ASP A 227 -4.61 -22.27 -38.60
CA ASP A 227 -3.22 -22.08 -39.02
C ASP A 227 -3.10 -20.96 -40.08
N THR A 228 -4.07 -20.88 -41.00
CA THR A 228 -4.10 -19.81 -42.02
C THR A 228 -4.33 -18.44 -41.41
N LEU A 229 -5.22 -18.33 -40.42
CA LEU A 229 -5.49 -17.08 -39.71
C LEU A 229 -4.32 -16.66 -38.83
N MET A 230 -3.72 -17.59 -38.08
CA MET A 230 -2.56 -17.30 -37.25
C MET A 230 -1.37 -16.85 -38.09
N LYS A 231 -1.11 -17.52 -39.21
CA LYS A 231 -0.07 -17.09 -40.15
C LYS A 231 -0.31 -15.68 -40.71
N ALA A 232 -1.57 -15.33 -41.02
CA ALA A 232 -1.90 -13.99 -41.48
C ALA A 232 -1.70 -12.91 -40.40
N ILE A 233 -1.99 -13.26 -39.15
CA ILE A 233 -1.75 -12.43 -37.97
C ILE A 233 -0.24 -12.22 -37.76
N ASP A 234 0.55 -13.30 -37.82
CA ASP A 234 2.01 -13.30 -37.65
C ASP A 234 2.74 -12.53 -38.75
N ASP A 235 2.33 -12.72 -40.01
CA ASP A 235 2.92 -12.04 -41.15
C ASP A 235 2.51 -10.55 -41.21
N GLY A 236 1.66 -10.08 -40.28
CA GLY A 236 1.08 -8.73 -40.29
C GLY A 236 0.27 -8.44 -41.55
N ASN A 237 -0.14 -9.49 -42.27
CA ASN A 237 -0.86 -9.40 -43.53
C ASN A 237 -2.36 -9.29 -43.23
N GLY A 238 -2.85 -8.05 -43.23
CA GLY A 238 -4.27 -7.78 -43.11
C GLY A 238 -5.05 -8.51 -44.22
N GLY A 239 -6.26 -8.97 -43.90
CA GLY A 239 -7.02 -9.83 -44.79
C GLY A 239 -8.48 -9.96 -44.41
N LEU A 240 -9.30 -10.29 -45.40
CA LEU A 240 -10.72 -10.57 -45.22
C LEU A 240 -10.98 -12.05 -45.46
N TYR A 241 -11.41 -12.75 -44.41
CA TYR A 241 -11.70 -14.18 -44.45
C TYR A 241 -13.18 -14.44 -44.24
N PHE A 242 -13.71 -15.38 -45.01
CA PHE A 242 -15.09 -15.85 -44.90
C PHE A 242 -15.06 -17.29 -44.40
N LEU A 243 -15.57 -17.51 -43.20
CA LEU A 243 -15.75 -18.85 -42.67
C LEU A 243 -17.16 -19.32 -43.01
N ASP A 244 -17.26 -20.15 -44.04
CA ASP A 244 -18.51 -20.81 -44.40
C ASP A 244 -18.53 -22.26 -43.92
N ALA A 245 -19.62 -22.64 -43.27
CA ALA A 245 -19.77 -24.00 -42.73
C ALA A 245 -21.24 -24.26 -42.34
N PRO A 246 -21.70 -25.52 -42.37
CA PRO A 246 -23.03 -25.89 -41.89
C PRO A 246 -23.21 -25.65 -40.38
N GLY A 247 -24.46 -25.54 -39.92
CA GLY A 247 -24.79 -25.52 -38.49
C GLY A 247 -24.28 -26.79 -37.78
N GLY A 248 -23.81 -26.66 -36.53
CA GLY A 248 -23.31 -27.78 -35.73
C GLY A 248 -21.84 -28.16 -35.94
N THR A 249 -21.10 -27.47 -36.81
CA THR A 249 -19.68 -27.75 -37.13
C THR A 249 -18.67 -27.09 -36.19
N GLY A 250 -19.09 -26.59 -35.02
CA GLY A 250 -18.18 -26.03 -34.02
C GLY A 250 -17.57 -24.67 -34.38
N LYS A 251 -18.20 -23.85 -35.24
CA LYS A 251 -17.71 -22.51 -35.59
C LYS A 251 -17.42 -21.63 -34.37
N THR A 252 -18.32 -21.65 -33.39
CA THR A 252 -18.18 -20.87 -32.14
C THR A 252 -16.95 -21.32 -31.35
N PHE A 253 -16.66 -22.63 -31.37
CA PHE A 253 -15.47 -23.19 -30.74
C PHE A 253 -14.19 -22.74 -31.48
N LEU A 254 -14.14 -22.87 -32.80
CA LEU A 254 -13.02 -22.36 -33.60
C LEU A 254 -12.78 -20.87 -33.35
N MET A 255 -13.83 -20.06 -33.29
CA MET A 255 -13.75 -18.62 -33.01
C MET A 255 -13.19 -18.31 -31.63
N SER A 256 -13.59 -19.06 -30.59
CA SER A 256 -13.01 -18.87 -29.26
C SER A 256 -11.52 -19.18 -29.24
N VAL A 257 -11.08 -20.20 -29.99
CA VAL A 257 -9.65 -20.55 -30.09
C VAL A 257 -8.86 -19.52 -30.89
N VAL A 258 -9.41 -19.02 -32.02
CA VAL A 258 -8.76 -17.97 -32.81
C VAL A 258 -8.66 -16.67 -32.02
N LYS A 259 -9.71 -16.26 -31.30
CA LYS A 259 -9.65 -15.08 -30.42
C LYS A 259 -8.59 -15.21 -29.33
N ALA A 260 -8.50 -16.39 -28.71
CA ALA A 260 -7.50 -16.64 -27.68
C ALA A 260 -6.07 -16.60 -28.24
N GLY A 261 -5.85 -17.16 -29.45
CA GLY A 261 -4.54 -17.08 -30.10
C GLY A 261 -4.20 -15.67 -30.56
N GLU A 262 -5.11 -14.94 -31.18
CA GLU A 262 -4.86 -13.55 -31.63
C GLU A 262 -4.34 -12.66 -30.50
N ILE A 263 -4.94 -12.74 -29.32
CA ILE A 263 -4.57 -11.91 -28.16
C ILE A 263 -3.12 -12.19 -27.71
N GLN A 264 -2.58 -13.40 -27.94
CA GLN A 264 -1.17 -13.72 -27.67
C GLN A 264 -0.21 -13.00 -28.63
N HIS A 265 -0.64 -12.72 -29.86
CA HIS A 265 0.17 -12.11 -30.89
C HIS A 265 -0.01 -10.59 -30.86
N SER A 266 0.89 -9.91 -30.16
CA SER A 266 0.86 -8.45 -29.97
C SER A 266 0.98 -7.72 -31.31
N GLY A 267 -0.02 -6.89 -31.66
CA GLY A 267 0.06 -5.97 -32.81
C GLY A 267 -1.00 -6.14 -33.92
N CYS A 268 -1.89 -7.14 -33.83
CA CYS A 268 -2.98 -7.34 -34.80
C CYS A 268 -4.33 -7.39 -34.09
N SER A 269 -5.38 -6.88 -34.73
CA SER A 269 -6.76 -6.97 -34.22
C SER A 269 -7.69 -7.63 -35.22
N CYS A 270 -8.36 -8.70 -34.83
CA CYS A 270 -9.37 -9.41 -35.61
C CYS A 270 -10.77 -9.05 -35.12
N PHE A 271 -11.58 -8.53 -36.05
CA PHE A 271 -12.97 -8.25 -35.79
C PHE A 271 -13.85 -9.36 -36.35
N PHE A 272 -14.68 -9.91 -35.48
CA PHE A 272 -15.59 -11.01 -35.78
C PHE A 272 -17.02 -10.50 -35.90
N TRP A 273 -17.63 -10.66 -37.08
CA TRP A 273 -19.00 -10.21 -37.33
C TRP A 273 -19.88 -11.39 -37.76
N ASN A 274 -20.96 -11.61 -37.00
CA ASN A 274 -22.04 -12.51 -37.41
C ASN A 274 -23.06 -11.71 -38.23
N SER A 275 -23.07 -11.91 -39.54
CA SER A 275 -24.05 -11.25 -40.41
C SER A 275 -25.17 -12.21 -40.80
N SER A 276 -26.31 -12.09 -40.13
CA SER A 276 -27.57 -12.74 -40.55
C SER A 276 -28.06 -12.25 -41.93
N HIS A 277 -27.55 -11.12 -42.44
CA HIS A 277 -27.89 -10.59 -43.76
C HIS A 277 -27.14 -11.22 -44.95
N ILE A 278 -25.97 -11.86 -44.74
CA ILE A 278 -25.25 -12.59 -45.79
C ILE A 278 -25.95 -13.93 -46.14
N VAL A 279 -26.74 -14.45 -45.20
CA VAL A 279 -27.46 -15.73 -45.29
C VAL A 279 -28.46 -15.79 -46.47
N ARG A 280 -28.91 -14.64 -46.99
CA ARG A 280 -29.98 -14.60 -48.00
C ARG A 280 -29.51 -14.74 -49.45
N MET A 281 -28.20 -14.83 -49.72
CA MET A 281 -27.65 -14.93 -51.09
C MET A 281 -27.02 -16.31 -51.43
N MET A 282 -27.05 -17.30 -50.53
CA MET A 282 -26.49 -18.63 -50.81
C MET A 282 -27.57 -19.73 -50.80
N PRO A 283 -27.50 -20.74 -51.69
CA PRO A 283 -28.62 -21.65 -51.95
C PRO A 283 -28.86 -22.71 -50.85
N TYR A 284 -28.05 -22.74 -49.78
CA TYR A 284 -28.03 -23.84 -48.82
C TYR A 284 -27.82 -23.38 -47.38
N GLY A 285 -28.73 -22.60 -46.79
CA GLY A 285 -28.88 -22.45 -45.33
C GLY A 285 -27.60 -22.34 -44.45
N SER A 286 -26.54 -21.72 -44.97
CA SER A 286 -25.21 -21.74 -44.34
C SER A 286 -24.95 -20.42 -43.61
N PHE A 287 -24.27 -20.50 -42.46
CA PHE A 287 -23.88 -19.33 -41.67
C PHE A 287 -22.46 -18.92 -42.03
N SER A 288 -22.32 -17.78 -42.72
CA SER A 288 -21.01 -17.22 -43.06
C SER A 288 -20.58 -16.18 -42.01
N ILE A 289 -19.38 -16.34 -41.46
CA ILE A 289 -18.77 -15.39 -40.52
C ILE A 289 -17.70 -14.58 -41.25
N LYS A 290 -17.72 -13.26 -41.05
CA LYS A 290 -16.74 -12.34 -41.62
C LYS A 290 -15.66 -12.04 -40.59
N ILE A 291 -14.41 -12.37 -40.91
CA ILE A 291 -13.23 -12.12 -40.08
C ILE A 291 -12.37 -11.09 -40.79
N ILE A 292 -12.11 -9.96 -40.14
CA ILE A 292 -11.23 -8.91 -40.65
C ILE A 292 -9.98 -8.88 -39.79
N VAL A 293 -8.83 -9.23 -40.36
CA VAL A 293 -7.52 -9.06 -39.73
C VAL A 293 -6.98 -7.70 -40.13
N LYS A 294 -6.72 -6.80 -39.17
CA LYS A 294 -6.04 -5.52 -39.41
C LYS A 294 -4.60 -5.58 -38.92
N SER A 295 -3.69 -5.20 -39.81
CA SER A 295 -2.29 -4.89 -39.48
C SER A 295 -2.25 -3.55 -38.75
N SER A 296 -1.79 -3.52 -37.50
CA SER A 296 -1.60 -2.26 -36.76
C SER A 296 -0.25 -1.66 -37.12
N ASN A 297 -0.10 -1.19 -38.36
CA ASN A 297 0.97 -0.27 -38.69
C ASN A 297 0.54 1.14 -38.27
N TYR A 298 0.87 1.52 -37.04
CA TYR A 298 0.95 2.90 -36.56
C TYR A 298 2.33 3.15 -35.97
#